data_AF-U2IRF0-F1
#
_entry.id   AF-U2IRF0-F1
#
_cell.length_a   1.000
_cell.length_b   1.000
_cell.length_c   1.000
_cell.angle_alpha   90.00
_cell.angle_beta   90.00
_cell.angle_gamma   90.00
#
_symmetry.space_group_name_H-M   'P 1'
#
loop_
_entity.id
_entity.type
_entity.pdbx_description
1 polymer ?
#
loop_
_entity_poly.entity_id
_entity_poly.type
_entity_poly.pdbx_seq_one_letter_code
_entity_poly.pdbx_strand_id
1 'polypeptide(L)' 'MIVAKFTEAELNRALIRNSRALIRGKKPSEHPTAILLGGQSGAGKTTIHRIKQEAYQGNIIVIDGDSFCPQHPNFSAL' A
#
# COMPACT_ATOMS: atom_id res chain seq x y z
N MET A 1 -12.97 17.34 20.30
CA MET A 1 -13.06 16.53 19.07
C MET A 1 -11.74 15.79 18.94
N ILE A 2 -11.73 14.45 18.90
CA ILE A 2 -10.47 13.69 18.79
C ILE A 2 -10.05 13.73 17.32
N VAL A 3 -9.04 14.51 16.99
CA VAL A 3 -8.59 14.78 15.59
C VAL A 3 -8.18 13.49 14.86
N ALA A 4 -7.72 12.48 15.61
CA ALA A 4 -7.32 11.16 15.11
C ALA A 4 -8.50 10.21 14.77
N LYS A 5 -9.76 10.60 15.02
CA LYS A 5 -10.91 9.80 14.62
C LYS A 5 -11.32 10.12 13.18
N PHE A 6 -11.72 9.08 12.48
CA PHE A 6 -12.36 9.14 11.17
C PHE A 6 -13.62 8.28 11.18
N THR A 7 -14.54 8.60 10.31
CA THR A 7 -15.78 7.85 10.09
C THR A 7 -15.52 6.60 9.24
N GLU A 8 -16.40 5.61 9.34
CA GLU A 8 -16.37 4.44 8.47
C GLU A 8 -16.51 4.82 6.99
N ALA A 9 -17.32 5.84 6.67
CA ALA A 9 -17.48 6.34 5.31
C ALA A 9 -16.18 6.95 4.74
N GLU A 10 -15.37 7.62 5.57
CA GLU A 10 -14.04 8.11 5.17
C GLU A 10 -13.05 6.97 4.93
N LEU A 11 -13.04 5.97 5.81
CA LEU A 11 -12.23 4.77 5.66
C LEU A 11 -12.59 4.03 4.36
N ASN A 12 -13.87 3.79 4.12
CA ASN A 12 -14.36 3.08 2.94
C ASN A 12 -14.02 3.84 1.64
N ARG A 13 -14.11 5.17 1.64
CA ARG A 13 -13.68 5.99 0.50
C ARG A 13 -12.18 5.84 0.21
N ALA A 14 -11.34 5.88 1.23
CA ALA A 14 -9.89 5.68 1.07
C ALA A 14 -9.58 4.25 0.60
N LEU A 15 -10.22 3.24 1.19
CA LEU A 15 -10.06 1.84 0.82
C LEU A 15 -10.40 1.58 -0.64
N ILE A 16 -11.57 2.04 -1.12
CA ILE A 16 -12.00 1.85 -2.51
C ILE A 16 -11.00 2.52 -3.47
N ARG A 17 -10.57 3.74 -3.17
CA ARG A 17 -9.59 4.47 -3.98
C ARG A 17 -8.26 3.73 -4.06
N ASN A 18 -7.72 3.29 -2.92
CA ASN A 18 -6.43 2.61 -2.84
C ASN A 18 -6.48 1.24 -3.52
N SER A 19 -7.52 0.45 -3.27
CA SER A 19 -7.72 -0.83 -3.95
C SER A 19 -7.77 -0.67 -5.47
N ARG A 20 -8.53 0.30 -5.99
CA ARG A 20 -8.58 0.58 -7.44
C ARG A 20 -7.23 0.96 -8.01
N ALA A 21 -6.46 1.78 -7.30
CA ALA A 21 -5.12 2.21 -7.75
C ALA A 21 -4.13 1.03 -7.75
N LEU A 22 -4.15 0.21 -6.71
CA LEU A 22 -3.21 -0.90 -6.51
C LEU A 22 -3.43 -2.05 -7.50
N ILE A 23 -4.69 -2.37 -7.84
CA ILE A 23 -5.01 -3.46 -8.78
C ILE A 23 -4.89 -3.05 -10.26
N ARG A 24 -4.73 -1.75 -10.56
CA ARG A 24 -4.69 -1.26 -11.93
C ARG A 24 -3.53 -1.88 -12.71
N GLY A 25 -3.85 -2.54 -13.82
CA GLY A 25 -2.87 -3.23 -14.67
C GLY A 25 -2.29 -4.49 -14.04
N LYS A 26 -2.90 -5.01 -12.96
CA LYS A 26 -2.53 -6.28 -12.33
C LYS A 26 -3.57 -7.34 -12.67
N LYS A 27 -3.14 -8.59 -12.74
CA LYS A 27 -3.98 -9.75 -13.07
C LYS A 27 -3.81 -10.81 -11.97
N PRO A 28 -4.89 -11.51 -11.58
CA PRO A 28 -4.77 -12.68 -10.71
C PRO A 28 -3.79 -13.71 -11.29
N SER A 29 -3.05 -14.37 -10.42
CA SER A 29 -2.18 -15.51 -10.76
C SER A 29 -2.88 -16.80 -10.35
N GLU A 30 -2.69 -17.88 -11.11
CA GLU A 30 -3.13 -19.22 -10.73
C GLU A 30 -2.44 -19.69 -9.43
N HIS A 31 -1.20 -19.25 -9.23
CA HIS A 31 -0.40 -19.51 -8.03
C HIS A 31 0.03 -18.17 -7.41
N PRO A 32 -0.84 -17.51 -6.63
CA PRO A 32 -0.51 -16.23 -6.01
C PRO A 32 0.60 -16.41 -4.97
N THR A 33 1.51 -15.44 -4.88
CA THR A 33 2.59 -15.42 -3.89
C THR A 33 2.55 -14.12 -3.10
N ALA A 34 2.77 -14.20 -1.79
CA ALA A 34 2.96 -13.04 -0.92
C ALA A 34 4.40 -13.02 -0.41
N ILE A 35 5.02 -11.83 -0.38
CA ILE A 35 6.39 -11.64 0.08
C ILE A 35 6.34 -10.63 1.22
N LEU A 36 6.73 -11.07 2.42
CA LEU A 36 6.90 -10.18 3.57
C LEU A 36 8.33 -9.63 3.57
N LEU A 37 8.47 -8.31 3.61
CA LEU A 37 9.77 -7.65 3.71
C LEU A 37 10.08 -7.33 5.17
N GLY A 38 11.32 -7.62 5.58
CA GLY A 38 11.86 -7.30 6.89
C GLY A 38 13.19 -6.57 6.79
N GLY A 39 13.60 -5.93 7.89
CA GLY A 39 14.88 -5.22 8.00
C GLY A 39 14.71 -3.83 8.63
N GLN A 40 15.80 -3.27 9.16
CA GLN A 40 15.81 -1.93 9.75
C GLN A 40 15.50 -0.81 8.73
N SER A 41 15.19 0.38 9.23
CA SER A 41 15.13 1.58 8.38
C SER A 41 16.50 1.81 7.74
N GLY A 42 16.53 2.20 6.46
CA GLY A 42 17.78 2.36 5.70
C GLY A 42 18.41 1.08 5.15
N ALA A 43 17.89 -0.12 5.48
CA ALA A 43 18.44 -1.40 4.98
C ALA A 43 18.26 -1.66 3.47
N GLY A 44 17.65 -0.73 2.72
CA GLY A 44 17.47 -0.87 1.28
C GLY A 44 16.28 -1.75 0.85
N LYS A 45 15.22 -1.85 1.67
CA LYS A 45 13.99 -2.60 1.31
C LYS A 45 13.41 -2.19 -0.05
N THR A 46 13.52 -0.92 -0.41
CA THR A 46 13.15 -0.36 -1.74
C THR A 46 13.82 -1.10 -2.92
N THR A 47 15.05 -1.58 -2.75
CA THR A 47 15.74 -2.39 -3.75
C THR A 47 15.00 -3.69 -4.04
N ILE A 48 14.44 -4.33 -3.01
CA ILE A 48 13.67 -5.57 -3.16
C ILE A 48 12.38 -5.30 -3.95
N HIS A 49 11.71 -4.16 -3.72
CA HIS A 49 10.54 -3.78 -4.51
C HIS A 49 10.86 -3.70 -6.00
N ARG A 50 12.01 -3.13 -6.38
CA ARG A 50 12.43 -3.06 -7.80
C ARG A 50 12.68 -4.45 -8.38
N ILE A 51 13.48 -5.25 -7.69
CA ILE A 51 13.83 -6.61 -8.14
C ILE A 51 12.57 -7.47 -8.30
N LYS A 52 11.62 -7.39 -7.37
CA LYS A 52 10.38 -8.16 -7.46
C LYS A 52 9.43 -7.60 -8.51
N GLN A 53 9.35 -6.28 -8.70
CA GLN A 53 8.57 -5.73 -9.82
C GLN A 53 9.07 -6.25 -11.16
N GLU A 54 10.38 -6.29 -11.38
CA GLU A 54 10.98 -6.87 -12.59
C GLU A 54 10.68 -8.37 -12.70
N ALA A 55 10.88 -9.14 -11.62
CA ALA A 55 10.67 -10.59 -11.60
C ALA A 55 9.21 -11.00 -11.89
N TYR A 56 8.23 -10.20 -11.45
CA TYR A 56 6.81 -10.42 -11.74
C TYR A 56 6.31 -9.66 -12.96
N GLN A 57 7.20 -9.07 -13.77
CA GLN A 57 6.84 -8.29 -14.97
C GLN A 57 5.80 -7.20 -14.69
N GLY A 58 5.93 -6.54 -13.53
CA GLY A 58 4.97 -5.54 -13.06
C GLY A 58 3.64 -6.10 -12.54
N ASN A 59 3.43 -7.42 -12.53
CA ASN A 59 2.24 -8.08 -11.97
C ASN A 59 2.37 -8.40 -10.47
N ILE A 60 2.76 -7.40 -9.68
CA ILE A 60 2.84 -7.47 -8.22
C ILE A 60 2.19 -6.24 -7.61
N ILE A 61 1.47 -6.41 -6.50
CA ILE A 61 0.93 -5.31 -5.71
C ILE A 61 1.89 -5.03 -4.56
N VAL A 62 2.31 -3.78 -4.42
CA VAL A 62 3.09 -3.32 -3.28
C VAL A 62 2.14 -2.66 -2.29
N ILE A 63 2.06 -3.21 -1.07
CA ILE A 63 1.32 -2.63 0.04
C ILE A 63 2.33 -2.04 1.01
N ASP A 64 2.37 -0.72 1.08
CA ASP A 64 3.25 0.04 1.98
C ASP A 64 2.38 0.82 2.99
N GLY A 65 2.46 0.44 4.26
CA GLY A 65 1.65 1.05 5.32
C GLY A 65 1.91 2.55 5.50
N ASP A 66 3.17 2.98 5.35
CA ASP A 66 3.55 4.37 5.54
C ASP A 66 2.92 5.28 4.48
N SER A 67 2.66 4.75 3.28
CA SER A 67 2.00 5.47 2.18
C SER A 67 0.53 5.83 2.47
N PHE A 68 -0.08 5.19 3.47
CA PHE A 68 -1.46 5.46 3.88
C PHE A 68 -1.57 6.50 4.99
N CYS A 69 -0.51 6.74 5.77
CA CYS A 69 -0.51 7.72 6.87
C CYS A 69 -0.95 9.14 6.43
N PRO A 70 -0.45 9.70 5.30
CA PRO A 70 -0.88 11.02 4.82
C PRO A 70 -2.33 11.07 4.32
N GLN A 71 -2.99 9.93 4.17
CA GLN A 71 -4.35 9.84 3.64
C GLN A 71 -5.42 9.99 4.70
N HIS A 72 -5.03 10.17 5.96
CA HIS A 72 -5.97 10.44 7.04
C HIS A 72 -6.82 11.69 6.71
N PRO A 73 -8.15 11.66 6.92
CA PRO A 73 -9.03 12.78 6.56
C PRO A 73 -8.62 14.12 7.18
N ASN A 74 -8.06 14.07 8.39
CA ASN A 74 -7.57 15.23 9.14
C ASN A 74 -6.03 15.30 9.20
N PHE A 75 -5.31 14.75 8.21
CA PHE A 75 -3.84 14.71 8.26
C PHE A 75 -3.18 16.08 8.48
N SER A 76 -3.75 17.15 7.92
CA SER A 76 -3.25 18.52 8.11
C SER A 76 -3.46 19.09 9.53
N ALA A 77 -4.31 18.46 10.34
CA ALA A 77 -4.61 18.87 11.71
C ALA A 77 -4.01 17.94 12.77
N LEU A 78 -3.36 16.84 12.34
CA LEU A 78 -2.60 15.90 13.17
C LEU A 78 -1.17 16.40 13.35
#